data_AF-A0A8J7RL91-F1
#
_entry.id   AF-A0A8J7RL91-F1
#
_cell.length_a   1.000
_cell.length_b   1.000
_cell.length_c   1.000
_cell.angle_alpha   90.00
_cell.angle_beta   90.00
_cell.angle_gamma   90.00
#
_symmetry.space_group_name_H-M   'P 1'
#
loop_
_entity.id
_entity.type
_entity.pdbx_description
1 polymer ?
#
loop_
_entity_poly.entity_id
_entity_poly.type
_entity_poly.pdbx_seq_one_letter_code
_entity_poly.pdbx_strand_id
1 'polypeptide(L)'
;MVLLPAISIARFAGGSGTEQDPYQIETRDQLQAMADSANLDRHFIHIADIDASDTGNWNESKGFEPIGTYGENFCSTCFGGSFDASGLSSGVFIYRIEAGAYVISRKMMFVK
;
A
#
# COMPACT_ATOMS: atom_id res chain seq x y z
N MET A 1 16.17 15.20 34.64
CA MET A 1 16.19 14.16 33.58
C MET A 1 14.86 14.24 32.86
N VAL A 2 14.84 14.93 31.72
CA VAL A 2 13.62 15.06 30.91
C VAL A 2 13.59 13.82 30.03
N LEU A 3 12.59 12.97 30.24
CA LEU A 3 12.32 11.83 29.38
C LEU A 3 11.86 12.40 28.03
N LEU A 4 12.75 12.41 27.03
CA LEU A 4 12.33 12.69 25.66
C LEU A 4 11.31 11.60 25.29
N PRO A 5 10.11 11.94 24.80
CA PRO A 5 9.24 10.90 24.27
C PRO A 5 10.03 10.18 23.18
N ALA A 6 10.02 8.85 23.20
CA ALA A 6 10.47 8.08 22.06
C ALA A 6 9.69 8.62 20.86
N ILE A 7 10.37 9.30 19.93
CA ILE A 7 9.75 9.72 18.68
C ILE A 7 9.44 8.41 17.96
N SER A 8 8.24 7.88 18.20
CA SER A 8 7.63 6.93 17.29
C SER A 8 7.39 7.75 16.02
N ILE A 9 8.28 7.62 15.04
CA ILE A 9 7.94 8.01 13.67
C ILE A 9 6.80 7.06 13.31
N ALA A 10 5.56 7.49 13.52
CA ALA A 10 4.40 6.72 13.13
C ALA A 10 4.55 6.49 11.62
N ARG A 11 4.74 5.22 11.23
CA ARG A 11 4.88 4.81 9.82
C ARG A 11 3.61 5.05 9.00
N PHE A 12 2.52 5.39 9.68
CA PHE A 12 1.17 5.61 9.15
C PHE A 12 0.57 6.84 9.83
N ALA A 13 -0.46 7.43 9.22
CA ALA A 13 -1.12 8.63 9.72
C ALA A 13 -1.88 8.41 11.05
N GLY A 14 -2.20 7.14 11.35
CA GLY A 14 -2.90 6.73 12.56
C GLY A 14 -3.20 5.23 12.55
N GLY A 15 -3.89 4.78 13.60
CA GLY A 15 -4.28 3.39 13.79
C GLY A 15 -3.18 2.47 14.31
N SER A 16 -3.56 1.25 14.69
CA SER A 16 -2.70 0.19 15.23
C SER A 16 -2.54 -1.00 14.28
N GLY A 17 -3.19 -0.95 13.12
CA GLY A 17 -3.16 -2.00 12.11
C GLY A 17 -4.03 -3.20 12.46
N THR A 18 -4.90 -3.09 13.46
CA THR A 18 -5.90 -4.11 13.80
C THR A 18 -7.15 -3.91 12.97
N GLU A 19 -8.03 -4.91 12.88
CA GLU A 19 -9.27 -4.80 12.11
C GLU A 19 -10.19 -3.68 12.65
N GLN A 20 -10.22 -3.48 13.97
CA GLN A 20 -11.02 -2.45 14.64
C GLN A 20 -10.37 -1.06 14.59
N ASP A 21 -9.06 -1.00 14.37
CA ASP A 21 -8.27 0.22 14.33
C ASP A 21 -7.18 0.11 13.25
N PRO A 22 -7.59 0.14 11.96
CA PRO A 22 -6.70 -0.06 10.83
C PRO A 22 -5.71 1.09 10.67
N TYR A 23 -4.54 0.79 10.13
CA TYR A 23 -3.55 1.81 9.79
C TYR A 23 -4.10 2.77 8.73
N GLN A 24 -3.96 4.07 8.99
CA GLN A 24 -4.46 5.12 8.12
C GLN A 24 -3.37 5.53 7.12
N ILE A 25 -3.73 5.51 5.83
CA ILE A 25 -2.86 5.86 4.72
C ILE A 25 -3.33 7.18 4.09
N GLU A 26 -2.43 8.16 4.05
CA GLU A 26 -2.64 9.47 3.42
C GLU A 26 -1.52 9.85 2.45
N THR A 27 -0.40 9.10 2.41
CA THR A 27 0.74 9.38 1.52
C THR A 27 1.23 8.14 0.78
N ARG A 28 1.87 8.35 -0.38
CA ARG A 28 2.49 7.29 -1.18
C ARG A 28 3.55 6.49 -0.40
N ASP A 29 4.31 7.14 0.46
CA ASP A 29 5.33 6.48 1.28
C ASP A 29 4.70 5.53 2.31
N GLN A 30 3.56 5.93 2.89
CA GLN A 30 2.77 5.04 3.77
C GLN A 30 2.15 3.88 2.98
N LEU A 31 1.69 4.12 1.76
CA LEU A 31 1.21 3.06 0.87
C LEU A 31 2.32 2.04 0.57
N GLN A 32 3.55 2.51 0.31
CA GLN A 32 4.72 1.65 0.13
C GLN A 32 5.08 0.88 1.41
N ALA A 33 4.88 1.46 2.58
CA ALA A 33 5.16 0.82 3.87
C ALA A 33 4.29 -0.42 4.14
N MET A 34 3.17 -0.60 3.42
CA MET A 34 2.39 -1.85 3.49
C MET A 34 3.20 -3.09 3.07
N ALA A 35 4.19 -2.92 2.19
CA ALA A 35 5.03 -4.03 1.72
C ALA A 35 6.04 -4.54 2.77
N ASP A 36 6.20 -3.83 3.91
CA ASP A 36 7.02 -4.34 5.00
C ASP A 36 6.49 -5.69 5.50
N SER A 37 7.39 -6.66 5.66
CA SER A 37 7.08 -7.99 6.20
C SER A 37 6.31 -7.95 7.52
N ALA A 38 6.49 -6.91 8.35
CA ALA A 38 5.77 -6.73 9.62
C ALA A 38 4.28 -6.35 9.43
N ASN A 39 3.87 -6.02 8.21
CA ASN A 39 2.57 -5.46 7.89
C ASN A 39 1.65 -6.40 7.08
N LEU A 40 2.10 -7.61 6.77
CA LEU A 40 1.40 -8.53 5.88
C LEU A 40 0.06 -9.04 6.44
N ASP A 41 -0.12 -9.00 7.75
CA ASP A 41 -1.34 -9.38 8.46
C ASP A 41 -2.18 -8.17 8.92
N ARG A 42 -1.77 -6.94 8.55
CA ARG A 42 -2.35 -5.70 9.08
C ARG A 42 -3.49 -5.17 8.22
N HIS A 43 -4.37 -4.43 8.86
CA HIS A 43 -5.52 -3.80 8.22
C HIS A 43 -5.24 -2.32 7.95
N PHE A 44 -5.73 -1.83 6.82
CA PHE A 44 -5.43 -0.50 6.30
C PHE A 44 -6.68 0.21 5.80
N ILE A 45 -6.73 1.52 5.98
CA ILE A 45 -7.77 2.39 5.44
C ILE A 45 -7.14 3.62 4.79
N HIS A 46 -7.60 3.97 3.60
CA HIS A 46 -7.23 5.22 2.94
C HIS A 46 -8.08 6.37 3.47
N ILE A 47 -7.41 7.47 3.85
CA ILE A 47 -8.08 8.66 4.39
C ILE A 47 -7.84 9.93 3.56
N ALA A 48 -6.97 9.86 2.55
CA ALA A 48 -6.72 10.96 1.62
C ALA A 48 -6.41 10.45 0.20
N ASP A 49 -6.60 11.34 -0.78
CA ASP A 49 -6.17 11.10 -2.15
C ASP A 49 -4.64 11.12 -2.23
N ILE A 50 -4.06 10.14 -2.91
CA ILE A 50 -2.60 9.97 -3.00
C ILE A 50 -2.16 10.16 -4.46
N ASP A 51 -1.32 11.18 -4.69
CA ASP A 51 -0.65 11.32 -5.97
C ASP A 51 0.58 10.41 -6.04
N ALA A 52 0.43 9.31 -6.78
CA ALA A 52 1.48 8.35 -7.08
C ALA A 52 2.20 8.64 -8.41
N SER A 53 2.02 9.81 -9.04
CA SER A 53 2.65 10.14 -10.32
C SER A 53 4.19 10.04 -10.29
N ASP A 54 4.79 10.40 -9.16
CA ASP A 54 6.25 10.35 -8.95
C ASP A 54 6.81 8.94 -8.72
N THR A 55 5.96 7.93 -8.48
CA THR A 55 6.44 6.57 -8.17
C THR A 55 6.85 5.80 -9.43
N GLY A 56 6.70 6.39 -10.62
CA GLY A 56 7.14 5.77 -11.88
C GLY A 56 8.64 5.47 -11.97
N ASN A 57 9.47 6.03 -11.08
CA ASN A 57 10.89 5.71 -10.97
C ASN A 57 11.22 4.78 -9.79
N TRP A 58 10.23 4.36 -9.02
CA TRP A 58 10.40 3.46 -7.88
C TRP A 58 10.50 2.00 -8.36
N ASN A 59 11.10 1.15 -7.53
CA ASN A 59 11.26 -0.29 -7.78
C ASN A 59 11.76 -0.57 -9.22
N GLU A 60 12.88 0.05 -9.61
CA GLU A 60 13.44 -0.09 -10.97
C GLU A 60 12.43 0.32 -12.07
N SER A 61 11.73 1.43 -11.85
CA SER A 61 10.66 1.94 -12.72
C SER A 61 9.43 1.02 -12.84
N LYS A 62 9.21 0.11 -11.89
CA LYS A 62 8.02 -0.75 -11.81
C LYS A 62 6.92 -0.17 -10.93
N GLY A 63 7.18 0.94 -10.24
CA GLY A 63 6.22 1.56 -9.32
C GLY A 63 6.47 1.15 -7.87
N PHE A 64 5.41 0.84 -7.14
CA PHE A 64 5.52 0.33 -5.78
C PHE A 64 6.20 -1.04 -5.74
N GLU A 65 6.88 -1.34 -4.63
CA GLU A 65 7.23 -2.73 -4.31
C GLU A 65 5.95 -3.53 -4.04
N PRO A 66 5.85 -4.77 -4.54
CA PRO A 66 4.69 -5.61 -4.30
C PRO A 66 4.55 -5.91 -2.80
N ILE A 67 3.30 -5.95 -2.33
CA ILE A 67 3.00 -6.38 -0.96
C ILE A 67 3.07 -7.89 -0.94
N GLY A 68 4.10 -8.42 -0.28
CA GLY A 68 4.31 -9.86 -0.24
C GLY A 68 5.00 -10.41 -1.49
N THR A 69 5.19 -11.73 -1.49
CA THR A 69 5.99 -12.45 -2.49
C THR A 69 5.18 -13.59 -3.06
N TYR A 70 4.91 -13.51 -4.38
CA TYR A 70 4.11 -14.46 -5.12
C TYR A 70 4.95 -15.10 -6.23
N GLY A 71 4.93 -16.43 -6.28
CA GLY A 71 5.42 -17.22 -7.42
C GLY A 71 4.25 -17.69 -8.30
N GLU A 72 4.54 -18.40 -9.38
CA GLU A 72 3.55 -18.80 -10.41
C GLU A 72 2.33 -19.56 -9.84
N ASN A 73 2.52 -20.36 -8.78
CA ASN A 73 1.46 -21.18 -8.19
C ASN A 73 1.51 -21.23 -6.64
N PHE A 74 2.31 -20.37 -6.02
CA PHE A 74 2.43 -20.34 -4.56
C PHE A 74 2.70 -18.93 -4.08
N CYS A 75 2.34 -18.68 -2.84
CA CYS A 75 2.61 -17.42 -2.17
C CYS A 75 3.54 -17.69 -0.99
N SER A 76 4.71 -17.06 -0.99
CA SER A 76 5.72 -17.25 0.06
C SER A 76 5.44 -16.35 1.27
N THR A 77 5.02 -15.11 1.02
CA THR A 77 4.65 -14.15 2.05
C THR A 77 3.41 -13.41 1.58
N CYS A 78 2.24 -13.86 2.03
CA CYS A 78 0.96 -13.35 1.51
C CYS A 78 0.48 -12.18 2.33
N PHE A 79 -0.07 -11.17 1.65
CA PHE A 79 -0.94 -10.24 2.30
C PHE A 79 -2.23 -10.96 2.74
N GLY A 80 -2.42 -11.07 4.05
CA GLY A 80 -3.61 -11.63 4.69
C GLY A 80 -4.49 -10.58 5.39
N GLY A 81 -4.04 -9.32 5.39
CA GLY A 81 -4.79 -8.20 5.93
C GLY A 81 -5.90 -7.68 5.01
N SER A 82 -6.48 -6.54 5.37
CA SER A 82 -7.45 -5.83 4.53
C SER A 82 -6.96 -4.45 4.14
N PHE A 83 -7.42 -3.96 3.00
CA PHE A 83 -7.17 -2.59 2.53
C PHE A 83 -8.47 -1.98 2.05
N ASP A 84 -8.96 -0.97 2.77
CA ASP A 84 -10.20 -0.25 2.46
C ASP A 84 -9.89 1.11 1.83
N ALA A 85 -10.26 1.27 0.56
CA ALA A 85 -10.19 2.53 -0.18
C ALA A 85 -11.57 3.05 -0.61
N SER A 86 -12.65 2.53 -0.02
CA SER A 86 -14.04 2.87 -0.40
C SER A 86 -14.43 4.32 -0.09
N GLY A 87 -13.69 4.99 0.81
CA GLY A 87 -13.89 6.39 1.19
C GLY A 87 -13.37 7.43 0.20
N LEU A 88 -12.66 7.02 -0.86
CA LEU A 88 -12.09 7.96 -1.83
C LEU A 88 -13.11 8.39 -2.89
N SER A 89 -13.10 9.68 -3.22
CA SER A 89 -13.97 10.28 -4.24
C SER A 89 -13.49 9.98 -5.67
N SER A 90 -12.20 9.73 -5.83
CA SER A 90 -11.59 9.30 -7.08
C SER A 90 -10.31 8.52 -6.79
N GLY A 91 -10.12 7.35 -7.41
CA GLY A 91 -8.96 6.49 -7.17
C GLY A 91 -8.18 6.23 -8.45
N VAL A 92 -6.85 6.40 -8.41
CA VAL A 92 -5.99 5.85 -9.45
C VAL A 92 -5.75 4.38 -9.14
N PHE A 93 -6.37 3.49 -9.92
CA PHE A 93 -6.11 2.06 -9.90
C PHE A 93 -5.10 1.73 -10.99
N ILE A 94 -3.92 1.21 -10.61
CA ILE A 94 -3.03 0.57 -11.57
C ILE A 94 -3.41 -0.90 -11.62
N TYR A 95 -3.98 -1.35 -12.73
CA TYR A 95 -4.25 -2.76 -12.94
C TYR A 95 -3.11 -3.38 -13.77
N ARG A 96 -2.58 -4.50 -13.30
CA ARG A 96 -1.63 -5.37 -14.00
C ARG A 96 -2.39 -6.54 -14.60
N ILE A 97 -2.47 -6.64 -15.92
CA ILE A 97 -2.99 -7.84 -16.60
C ILE A 97 -1.81 -8.69 -17.04
N GLU A 98 -1.83 -9.96 -16.63
CA GLU A 98 -0.85 -10.95 -17.06
C GLU A 98 -1.52 -12.05 -17.88
N ALA A 99 -0.99 -12.29 -19.08
CA ALA A 99 -1.40 -13.38 -19.96
C ALA A 99 -0.17 -14.02 -20.59
N GLY A 100 0.33 -15.10 -19.97
CA GLY A 100 1.60 -15.73 -20.35
C GLY A 100 2.76 -14.73 -20.18
N ALA A 101 3.51 -14.49 -21.26
CA ALA A 101 4.61 -13.52 -21.27
C ALA A 101 4.15 -12.05 -21.38
N TYR A 102 2.85 -11.80 -21.54
CA TYR A 102 2.32 -10.46 -21.77
C TYR A 102 1.91 -9.82 -20.44
N VAL A 103 2.57 -8.72 -20.07
CA VAL A 103 2.24 -7.92 -18.87
C VAL A 103 1.89 -6.52 -19.33
N ILE A 104 0.66 -6.07 -19.03
CA ILE A 104 0.26 -4.68 -19.24
C ILE A 104 -0.06 -4.06 -17.87
N SER A 105 0.52 -2.91 -17.60
CA SER A 105 0.12 -2.05 -16.49
C SER A 105 -0.60 -0.84 -17.05
N ARG A 106 -1.84 -0.61 -16.64
CA ARG A 106 -2.59 0.57 -17.05
C ARG A 106 -3.06 1.36 -15.83
N LYS A 107 -2.77 2.65 -15.86
CA LYS A 107 -3.30 3.65 -14.92
C LYS A 107 -4.76 3.92 -15.30
N MET A 108 -5.70 3.44 -14.50
CA MET A 108 -7.10 3.83 -14.59
C MET A 108 -7.39 4.85 -13.50
N MET A 109 -7.84 6.04 -13.86
CA MET A 109 -8.36 6.99 -12.88
C MET A 109 -9.86 6.76 -12.81
N PHE A 110 -10.33 6.20 -11.70
CA PHE A 110 -11.73 6.14 -11.38
C PHE A 110 -12.13 7.50 -10.83
N VAL A 111 -12.91 8.26 -11.60
CA VAL A 111 -13.54 9.49 -11.13
C VAL A 111 -14.99 9.11 -10.86
N LYS A 112 -15.46 9.26 -9.63
CA LYS A 112 -16.85 9.04 -9.27
C LYS A 112 -17.70 10.24 -9.67
#